data_AF-A0A6G7Z5U5-F1
#
_entry.id   AF-A0A6G7Z5U5-F1
#
_cell.length_a   1.000
_cell.length_b   1.000
_cell.length_c   1.000
_cell.angle_alpha   90.00
_cell.angle_beta   90.00
_cell.angle_gamma   90.00
#
_symmetry.space_group_name_H-M   'P 1'
#
loop_
_entity.id
_entity.type
_entity.pdbx_description
1 polymer ?
#
loop_
_entity_poly.entity_id
_entity_poly.type
_entity_poly.pdbx_seq_one_letter_code
_entity_poly.pdbx_strand_id
1 'polypeptide(L)' 'MIDKAEFPGITTRSQFASHLEDVVAHGERRSLSSGRTAYWRDGTIVIRNPKAADGGTAFRTTDGYDYFLNVP' A
#
# COMPACT_ATOMS: atom_id res chain seq x y z
N MET A 1 -5.34 -5.31 -13.46
CA MET A 1 -6.24 -6.25 -12.75
C MET A 1 -5.87 -6.19 -11.29
N ILE A 2 -6.84 -6.20 -10.38
CA ILE A 2 -6.56 -6.37 -8.95
C ILE A 2 -6.61 -7.88 -8.75
N ASP A 3 -5.47 -8.51 -8.50
CA ASP A 3 -5.44 -9.95 -8.29
C ASP A 3 -6.19 -10.26 -6.99
N LYS A 4 -7.38 -10.86 -7.12
CA LYS A 4 -8.29 -11.20 -6.02
C LYS A 4 -7.64 -12.05 -4.92
N ALA A 5 -6.48 -12.65 -5.21
CA ALA A 5 -5.70 -13.43 -4.25
C ALA A 5 -4.95 -12.55 -3.22
N GLU A 6 -4.64 -11.29 -3.53
CA GLU A 6 -3.84 -10.43 -2.65
C GLU A 6 -4.66 -9.75 -1.54
N PHE A 7 -5.98 -9.59 -1.73
CA PHE A 7 -6.87 -8.96 -0.77
C PHE A 7 -8.17 -9.77 -0.58
N PRO A 8 -8.17 -10.80 0.28
CA PRO A 8 -9.39 -11.54 0.57
C PRO A 8 -10.44 -10.61 1.17
N GLY A 9 -11.53 -10.38 0.43
CA GLY A 9 -12.63 -9.49 0.84
C GLY A 9 -12.73 -8.17 0.07
N ILE A 10 -11.69 -7.76 -0.69
CA ILE A 10 -11.75 -6.56 -1.52
C ILE A 10 -12.06 -6.95 -2.97
N THR A 11 -13.29 -6.68 -3.38
CA THR A 11 -13.77 -7.03 -4.73
C THR A 11 -14.04 -5.81 -5.60
N THR A 12 -14.03 -4.62 -5.02
CA THR A 12 -14.34 -3.36 -5.71
C THR A 12 -13.29 -2.29 -5.44
N ARG A 13 -13.10 -1.37 -6.39
CA ARG A 13 -12.19 -0.22 -6.25
C ARG A 13 -12.52 0.64 -5.03
N SER A 14 -13.80 0.80 -4.69
CA SER A 14 -14.22 1.58 -3.52
C SER A 14 -13.83 0.91 -2.20
N GLN A 15 -14.01 -0.41 -2.07
CA GLN A 15 -13.52 -1.15 -0.90
C GLN A 15 -11.98 -1.08 -0.79
N PHE A 16 -11.29 -1.14 -1.93
CA PHE A 16 -9.84 -0.97 -1.98
C PHE A 16 -9.42 0.42 -1.50
N ALA A 17 -10.11 1.47 -1.95
CA ALA A 17 -9.85 2.84 -1.52
C ALA A 17 -10.06 3.00 0.00
N SER A 18 -11.16 2.51 0.55
CA SER A 18 -11.41 2.56 2.00
C SER A 18 -10.38 1.76 2.80
N HIS A 19 -9.93 0.60 2.30
CA HIS A 19 -8.86 -0.14 2.95
C HIS A 19 -7.52 0.61 2.87
N LEU A 20 -7.20 1.23 1.74
CA LEU A 20 -6.01 2.08 1.62
C LEU A 20 -6.06 3.26 2.58
N GLU A 21 -7.21 3.91 2.73
CA GLU A 21 -7.39 5.01 3.69
C GLU A 21 -7.13 4.54 5.11
N ASP A 22 -7.63 3.37 5.49
CA ASP A 22 -7.39 2.77 6.81
C ASP A 22 -5.91 2.41 7.05
N VAL A 23 -5.20 1.90 6.03
CA VAL A 23 -3.74 1.66 6.07
C VAL A 23 -2.98 2.99 6.16
N VAL A 24 -3.41 4.03 5.45
CA VAL A 24 -2.75 5.34 5.45
C VAL A 24 -3.01 6.11 6.76
N ALA A 25 -4.20 5.96 7.35
CA ALA A 25 -4.62 6.69 8.54
C ALA A 25 -4.05 6.10 9.84
N HIS A 26 -3.90 4.77 9.91
CA HIS A 26 -3.50 4.09 11.14
C HIS A 26 -2.27 3.18 10.97
N GLY A 27 -1.81 2.96 9.74
CA GLY A 27 -0.62 2.16 9.47
C GLY A 27 0.69 2.91 9.72
N GLU A 28 1.78 2.17 9.65
CA GLU A 28 3.13 2.69 9.80
C GLU A 28 3.51 3.48 8.55
N ARG A 29 3.78 4.78 8.71
CA ARG A 29 4.17 5.69 7.63
C ARG A 29 5.69 5.81 7.55
N ARG A 30 6.23 5.64 6.34
CA ARG A 30 7.64 5.89 6.03
C ARG A 30 7.81 6.75 4.79
N SER A 31 8.49 7.87 4.94
CA SER A 31 8.88 8.72 3.82
C SER A 31 10.11 8.12 3.12
N LEU A 32 10.05 8.00 1.80
CA LEU A 32 11.12 7.45 0.98
C LEU A 32 11.89 8.53 0.25
N SER A 33 13.11 8.19 -0.11
CA SER A 33 13.94 8.97 -1.02
C SER A 33 13.17 9.13 -2.35
N SER A 34 13.15 10.35 -2.90
CA SER A 34 12.35 10.77 -4.07
C SER A 34 10.93 11.32 -3.81
N GLY A 35 10.53 11.53 -2.55
CA GLY A 35 9.24 12.18 -2.21
C GLY A 35 8.04 11.24 -2.31
N ARG A 36 8.29 9.93 -2.23
CA ARG A 36 7.27 8.88 -2.12
C ARG A 36 7.01 8.61 -0.64
N THR A 37 5.83 8.09 -0.32
CA THR A 37 5.48 7.68 1.04
C THR A 37 4.97 6.25 1.02
N ALA A 38 5.65 5.37 1.74
CA ALA A 38 5.19 4.02 2.01
C ALA A 38 4.34 4.01 3.29
N TYR A 39 3.31 3.19 3.28
CA TYR A 39 2.47 2.88 4.43
C TYR A 39 2.40 1.37 4.57
N TRP A 40 2.47 0.86 5.78
CA TRP A 40 2.37 -0.57 6.06
C TRP A 40 1.39 -0.84 7.18
N ARG A 41 0.53 -1.84 7.00
CA ARG A 41 -0.39 -2.33 8.03
C ARG A 41 -0.86 -3.75 7.71
N ASP A 42 -0.81 -4.65 8.69
CA ASP A 42 -1.38 -6.02 8.59
C ASP A 42 -0.93 -6.83 7.34
N GLY A 43 0.31 -6.59 6.88
CA GLY A 43 0.89 -7.22 5.69
C GLY A 43 0.55 -6.53 4.36
N THR A 44 -0.24 -5.46 4.39
CA THR A 44 -0.53 -4.59 3.24
C THR A 44 0.48 -3.45 3.18
N ILE A 45 1.09 -3.25 2.01
CA ILE A 45 1.95 -2.10 1.73
C ILE A 45 1.24 -1.19 0.74
N VAL A 46 1.27 0.11 0.99
CA VAL A 46 0.77 1.17 0.11
C VAL A 46 1.88 2.16 -0.13
N ILE A 47 2.34 2.29 -1.36
CA ILE A 47 3.33 3.30 -1.76
C ILE A 47 2.61 4.39 -2.54
N ARG A 48 2.46 5.56 -1.94
CA ARG A 48 1.97 6.76 -2.63
C ARG A 48 3.13 7.46 -3.32
N ASN A 49 2.95 7.74 -4.61
CA ASN A 49 3.89 8.53 -5.39
C ASN A 49 3.11 9.68 -6.05
N PRO A 50 3.21 10.92 -5.53
CA PRO A 50 2.50 12.06 -6.10
C PRO A 50 3.00 12.43 -7.50
N LYS A 51 4.16 11.93 -7.93
CA LYS A 51 4.70 12.14 -9.29
C LYS A 51 4.20 11.10 -10.31
N ALA A 52 3.56 10.01 -9.86
CA ALA A 52 3.02 8.99 -10.76
C ALA A 52 1.60 9.37 -11.18
N ALA A 53 1.28 9.22 -12.47
CA ALA A 53 -0.07 9.46 -12.99
C ALA A 53 -1.13 8.57 -12.32
N ASP A 54 -0.73 7.38 -11.86
CA ASP A 54 -1.59 6.40 -11.19
C ASP A 54 -1.76 6.65 -9.67
N GLY A 55 -1.08 7.66 -9.11
CA GLY A 55 -1.19 8.07 -7.70
C GLY A 55 -0.50 7.15 -6.68
N GLY A 56 -0.11 5.93 -7.07
CA GLY A 56 0.64 5.00 -6.23
C GLY A 56 0.43 3.53 -6.59
N THR A 57 0.90 2.64 -5.72
CA THR A 57 0.74 1.20 -5.85
C THR A 57 0.51 0.59 -4.47
N ALA A 58 -0.38 -0.38 -4.37
CA ALA A 58 -0.64 -1.10 -3.14
C ALA A 58 -0.75 -2.59 -3.41
N PHE A 59 -0.13 -3.39 -2.54
CA PHE A 59 -0.01 -4.83 -2.68
C PHE A 59 0.17 -5.48 -1.32
N ARG A 60 -0.13 -6.78 -1.23
CA ARG A 60 0.01 -7.57 -0.01
C ARG A 60 1.02 -8.67 -0.27
N THR A 61 1.98 -8.82 0.63
CA THR A 61 2.94 -9.93 0.55
C THR A 61 3.18 -10.53 1.92
N THR A 62 3.43 -11.84 1.96
CA THR A 62 3.62 -12.61 3.20
C THR A 62 4.78 -12.06 4.03
N ASP A 63 5.83 -11.57 3.37
CA ASP A 63 7.00 -10.92 3.96
C ASP A 63 6.98 -9.39 3.76
N GLY A 64 5.78 -8.80 3.77
CA GLY A 64 5.61 -7.39 3.42
C GLY A 64 6.30 -6.41 4.36
N TYR A 65 6.58 -6.82 5.59
CA TYR A 65 7.28 -5.95 6.53
C TYR A 65 8.76 -5.76 6.14
N ASP A 66 9.46 -6.83 5.76
CA ASP A 66 10.85 -6.73 5.30
C ASP A 66 10.98 -5.88 4.03
N TYR A 67 10.01 -5.99 3.12
CA TYR A 67 9.97 -5.12 1.95
C TYR A 67 9.77 -3.65 2.36
N PHE A 68 8.83 -3.36 3.27
CA PHE A 68 8.62 -2.01 3.79
C PHE A 68 9.86 -1.43 4.48
N LEU A 69 10.63 -2.28 5.18
CA LEU A 69 11.88 -1.91 5.84
C LEU A 69 13.06 -1.71 4.87
N ASN A 70 13.06 -2.37 3.72
CA ASN A 70 14.14 -2.28 2.74
C ASN A 70 13.81 -1.44 1.51
N VAL A 71 12.58 -0.89 1.41
CA VAL A 71 12.22 -0.07 0.26
C VAL A 71 13.06 1.22 0.24
N PRO A 72 13.80 1.49 -0.86
CA PRO A 72 14.73 2.62 -0.95
C PRO A 72 14.05 3.97 -1.23
#